data_AF-A0A359EXU4-F1
#
_entry.id   AF-A0A359EXU4-F1
#
_cell.length_a   1.000
_cell.length_b   1.000
_cell.length_c   1.000
_cell.angle_alpha   90.00
_cell.angle_beta   90.00
_cell.angle_gamma   90.00
#
_symmetry.space_group_name_H-M   'P 1'
#
loop_
_entity.id
_entity.type
_entity.pdbx_description
1 polymer ?
#
loop_
_entity_poly.entity_id
_entity_poly.type
_entity_poly.pdbx_seq_one_letter_code
_entity_poly.pdbx_strand_id
1 'polypeptide(L)'
;MAHPKFEIPADPHGKARYESAKKHAEAAKKAGKSSEEIHAVFKKVMSFNPATDLDKIPKDEAHKKYRSALVHAMKAKEAGKSDAEIHEVFEKVLKSTGSGHCKH
;
A
#
# COMPACT_ATOMS: atom_id res chain seq x y z
N MET A 1 25.95 -3.19 -13.52
CA MET A 1 25.32 -1.89 -13.86
C MET A 1 25.05 -1.12 -12.58
N ALA A 2 25.36 0.18 -12.54
CA ALA A 2 24.97 1.03 -11.41
C ALA A 2 23.44 1.23 -11.43
N HIS A 3 22.80 0.97 -10.31
CA HIS A 3 21.35 1.12 -10.17
C HIS A 3 21.00 2.62 -10.14
N PRO A 4 20.07 3.12 -10.97
CA PRO A 4 19.64 4.51 -10.91
C PRO A 4 19.13 4.81 -9.51
N LYS A 5 19.60 5.92 -8.94
CA LYS A 5 19.23 6.33 -7.58
C LYS A 5 17.76 6.72 -7.59
N PHE A 6 16.92 5.90 -6.98
CA PHE A 6 15.50 6.22 -6.80
C PHE A 6 15.39 7.38 -5.82
N GLU A 7 14.78 8.49 -6.25
CA GLU A 7 14.53 9.64 -5.38
C GLU A 7 13.52 9.24 -4.31
N ILE A 8 13.94 9.28 -3.04
CA ILE A 8 13.07 8.97 -1.92
C ILE A 8 12.03 10.09 -1.86
N PRO A 9 10.73 9.77 -1.96
CA PRO A 9 9.70 10.78 -1.86
C PRO A 9 9.82 11.53 -0.53
N ALA A 10 9.80 12.86 -0.57
CA ALA A 10 9.81 13.71 0.63
C ALA A 10 8.46 13.70 1.36
N ASP A 11 7.41 13.26 0.67
CA ASP A 11 6.08 13.09 1.22
C ASP A 11 6.03 11.97 2.28
N PRO A 12 5.40 12.19 3.45
CA PRO A 12 5.31 11.19 4.52
C PRO A 12 4.74 9.85 4.04
N HIS A 13 3.72 9.86 3.18
CA HIS A 13 3.13 8.66 2.62
C HIS A 13 4.07 7.99 1.61
N GLY A 14 4.79 8.78 0.82
CA GLY A 14 5.82 8.26 -0.08
C GLY A 14 7.00 7.61 0.66
N LYS A 15 7.42 8.16 1.81
CA LYS A 15 8.43 7.54 2.68
C LYS A 15 7.95 6.20 3.26
N ALA A 16 6.71 6.13 3.74
CA ALA A 16 6.13 4.88 4.25
C ALA A 16 6.04 3.80 3.14
N ARG A 17 5.66 4.20 1.92
CA ARG A 17 5.72 3.29 0.76
C ARG A 17 7.16 2.83 0.50
N TYR A 18 8.15 3.72 0.61
CA TYR A 18 9.56 3.40 0.33
C TYR A 18 10.10 2.33 1.28
N GLU A 19 9.76 2.44 2.57
CA GLU A 19 10.09 1.41 3.56
C GLU A 19 9.41 0.08 3.27
N SER A 20 8.13 0.11 2.87
CA SER A 20 7.40 -1.11 2.45
C SER A 20 8.04 -1.74 1.20
N ALA A 21 8.35 -0.94 0.18
CA ALA A 21 8.97 -1.41 -1.06
C ALA A 21 10.33 -2.07 -0.79
N LYS A 22 11.12 -1.52 0.14
CA LYS A 22 12.37 -2.14 0.61
C LYS A 22 12.13 -3.50 1.26
N LYS A 23 11.15 -3.63 2.16
CA LYS A 23 10.80 -4.92 2.79
C LYS A 23 10.39 -5.97 1.76
N HIS A 24 9.59 -5.58 0.77
CA HIS A 24 9.21 -6.47 -0.33
C HIS A 24 10.39 -6.85 -1.24
N ALA A 25 11.29 -5.92 -1.54
CA ALA A 25 12.51 -6.18 -2.29
C ALA A 25 13.45 -7.15 -1.55
N GLU A 26 13.61 -6.98 -0.23
CA GLU A 26 14.35 -7.95 0.60
C GLU A 26 13.69 -9.33 0.64
N ALA A 27 12.37 -9.41 0.75
CA ALA A 27 11.66 -10.68 0.69
C ALA A 27 11.86 -11.38 -0.67
N ALA A 28 11.80 -10.63 -1.77
CA ALA A 28 12.09 -11.14 -3.11
C ALA A 28 13.55 -11.63 -3.23
N LYS A 29 14.51 -10.90 -2.65
CA LYS A 29 15.92 -11.32 -2.57
C LYS A 29 16.07 -12.63 -1.79
N LYS A 30 15.39 -12.76 -0.64
CA LYS A 30 15.39 -13.99 0.18
C LYS A 30 14.74 -15.17 -0.54
N ALA A 31 13.73 -14.90 -1.36
CA ALA A 31 13.09 -15.91 -2.22
C ALA A 31 13.96 -16.33 -3.42
N GLY A 32 15.19 -15.83 -3.56
CA GLY A 32 16.10 -16.18 -4.64
C GLY A 32 15.74 -15.56 -6.00
N LYS A 33 14.90 -14.51 -6.02
CA LYS A 33 14.53 -13.83 -7.26
C LYS A 33 15.70 -13.07 -7.85
N SER A 34 15.67 -12.90 -9.17
CA SER A 34 16.67 -12.13 -9.91
C SER A 34 16.65 -10.64 -9.52
N SER A 35 17.76 -9.93 -9.77
CA SER A 35 17.83 -8.49 -9.52
C SER A 35 16.74 -7.70 -10.27
N GLU A 36 16.37 -8.15 -11.46
CA GLU A 36 15.35 -7.51 -12.30
C GLU A 36 13.96 -7.66 -11.68
N GLU A 37 13.63 -8.85 -11.17
CA GLU A 37 12.38 -9.09 -10.47
C GLU A 37 12.29 -8.32 -9.14
N ILE A 38 13.39 -8.21 -8.40
CA ILE A 38 13.46 -7.40 -7.17
C ILE A 38 13.17 -5.93 -7.51
N HIS A 39 13.75 -5.41 -8.59
CA HIS A 39 13.41 -4.06 -9.07
C HIS A 39 11.96 -3.92 -9.49
N ALA A 40 11.42 -4.91 -10.20
CA ALA A 40 10.03 -4.89 -10.63
C ALA A 40 9.08 -4.85 -9.42
N VAL A 41 9.37 -5.63 -8.38
CA VAL A 41 8.63 -5.60 -7.11
C VAL A 41 8.74 -4.24 -6.43
N PHE A 42 9.96 -3.69 -6.30
CA PHE A 42 10.19 -2.38 -5.70
C PHE A 42 9.43 -1.28 -6.44
N LYS A 43 9.55 -1.23 -7.77
CA LYS A 43 8.85 -0.26 -8.62
C LYS A 43 7.35 -0.43 -8.56
N LYS A 44 6.85 -1.66 -8.46
CA LYS A 44 5.42 -1.95 -8.33
C LYS A 44 4.85 -1.42 -7.01
N VAL A 45 5.56 -1.58 -5.89
CA VAL A 45 5.13 -1.04 -4.59
C VAL A 45 5.21 0.50 -4.58
N MET A 46 6.23 1.08 -5.24
CA MET A 46 6.37 2.54 -5.41
C MET A 46 5.31 3.16 -6.29
N SER A 47 4.98 2.50 -7.38
CA SER A 47 3.97 2.97 -8.34
C SER A 47 2.56 2.62 -7.91
N PHE A 48 2.39 1.82 -6.85
CA PHE A 48 1.09 1.44 -6.33
C PHE A 48 0.40 2.68 -5.77
N ASN A 49 -0.57 3.16 -6.52
CA ASN A 49 -1.45 4.23 -6.11
C ASN A 49 -2.79 3.61 -5.73
N PRO A 50 -3.13 3.58 -4.43
CA PRO A 50 -4.33 2.89 -4.03
C PRO A 50 -5.57 3.58 -4.67
N ALA A 51 -5.53 4.88 -5.00
CA ALA A 51 -6.61 5.57 -5.72
C ALA A 51 -6.96 4.98 -7.09
N THR A 52 -5.99 4.40 -7.80
CA THR A 52 -6.18 3.86 -9.15
C THR A 52 -6.00 2.34 -9.21
N ASP A 53 -5.31 1.76 -8.23
CA ASP A 53 -4.88 0.36 -8.22
C ASP A 53 -5.70 -0.52 -7.28
N LEU A 54 -6.79 -0.02 -6.68
CA LEU A 54 -7.72 -0.82 -5.88
C LEU A 54 -8.21 -2.08 -6.61
N ASP A 55 -8.40 -2.01 -7.93
CA ASP A 55 -8.82 -3.15 -8.75
C ASP A 55 -7.71 -4.17 -9.03
N LYS A 56 -6.44 -3.79 -8.82
CA LYS A 56 -5.29 -4.70 -8.92
C LYS A 56 -5.11 -5.55 -7.66
N ILE A 57 -5.81 -5.23 -6.58
CA ILE A 57 -5.81 -6.04 -5.36
C ILE A 57 -6.73 -7.25 -5.60
N PRO A 58 -6.24 -8.48 -5.32
CA PRO A 58 -7.07 -9.68 -5.35
C PRO A 58 -8.41 -9.49 -4.60
N LYS A 59 -9.49 -10.03 -5.16
CA LYS A 59 -10.84 -9.95 -4.58
C LYS A 59 -11.16 -11.12 -3.63
N ASP A 60 -10.13 -11.83 -3.16
CA ASP A 60 -10.30 -12.92 -2.22
C ASP A 60 -10.68 -12.42 -0.82
N GLU A 61 -11.22 -13.33 0.00
CA GLU A 61 -11.65 -13.05 1.37
C GLU A 61 -10.51 -12.50 2.26
N ALA A 62 -9.24 -12.90 2.02
CA ALA A 62 -8.11 -12.42 2.80
C ALA A 62 -7.79 -10.94 2.50
N HIS A 63 -7.97 -10.49 1.26
CA HIS A 63 -7.71 -9.11 0.83
C HIS A 63 -8.94 -8.20 0.88
N LYS A 64 -10.15 -8.73 1.09
CA LYS A 64 -11.40 -7.97 1.17
C LYS A 64 -11.36 -6.87 2.23
N LYS A 65 -10.82 -7.16 3.41
CA LYS A 65 -10.65 -6.16 4.49
C LYS A 65 -9.62 -5.09 4.14
N TYR A 66 -8.50 -5.49 3.54
CA TYR A 66 -7.47 -4.56 3.07
C TYR A 66 -8.01 -3.61 2.00
N ARG A 67 -8.77 -4.15 1.02
CA ARG A 67 -9.44 -3.34 -0.01
C ARG A 67 -10.44 -2.36 0.61
N SER A 68 -11.26 -2.82 1.55
CA SER A 68 -12.19 -1.94 2.28
C SER A 68 -11.46 -0.82 3.03
N ALA A 69 -10.41 -1.17 3.78
CA ALA A 69 -9.59 -0.20 4.52
C ALA A 69 -9.01 0.88 3.62
N LEU A 70 -8.51 0.50 2.43
CA LEU A 70 -8.01 1.45 1.43
C LEU A 70 -9.11 2.35 0.88
N VAL A 71 -10.31 1.83 0.58
CA VAL A 71 -11.45 2.65 0.13
C VAL A 71 -11.82 3.70 1.17
N HIS A 72 -11.90 3.32 2.46
CA HIS A 72 -12.19 4.26 3.53
C HIS A 72 -11.08 5.30 3.72
N ALA A 73 -9.81 4.89 3.63
CA ALA A 73 -8.66 5.78 3.68
C ALA A 73 -8.65 6.79 2.52
N MET A 74 -9.04 6.36 1.31
CA MET A 74 -9.18 7.27 0.16
C MET A 74 -10.30 8.28 0.35
N LYS A 75 -11.46 7.85 0.82
CA LYS A 75 -12.55 8.79 1.10
C LYS A 75 -12.11 9.83 2.14
N ALA A 76 -11.33 9.44 3.14
CA ALA A 76 -10.71 10.37 4.08
C ALA A 76 -9.73 11.34 3.38
N LYS A 77 -8.91 10.84 2.44
CA LYS A 77 -8.01 11.67 1.65
C LYS A 77 -8.75 12.67 0.76
N GLU A 78 -9.81 12.23 0.08
CA GLU A 78 -10.68 13.09 -0.75
C GLU A 78 -11.42 14.14 0.09
N ALA A 79 -11.77 13.80 1.34
CA ALA A 79 -12.30 14.74 2.32
C ALA A 79 -11.24 15.72 2.88
N GLY A 80 -10.00 15.68 2.39
CA GLY A 80 -8.91 16.59 2.79
C GLY A 80 -8.36 16.31 4.19
N LYS A 81 -8.57 15.10 4.73
CA LYS A 81 -8.02 14.72 6.04
C LYS A 81 -6.50 14.60 5.99
N SER A 82 -5.86 14.77 7.14
CA SER A 82 -4.42 14.61 7.29
C SER A 82 -3.97 13.16 7.09
N ASP A 83 -2.69 12.95 6.72
CA ASP A 83 -2.13 11.60 6.53
C ASP A 83 -2.26 10.71 7.78
N ALA A 84 -2.15 11.30 8.97
CA ALA A 84 -2.33 10.60 10.23
C ALA A 84 -3.76 10.06 10.38
N GLU A 85 -4.76 10.88 10.06
CA GLU A 85 -6.18 10.47 10.10
C GLU A 85 -6.51 9.44 9.02
N ILE A 86 -5.91 9.58 7.83
CA ILE A 86 -6.05 8.59 6.75
C ILE A 86 -5.51 7.22 7.23
N HIS A 87 -4.33 7.22 7.86
CA HIS A 87 -3.73 6.03 8.45
C HIS A 87 -4.57 5.46 9.60
N GLU A 88 -5.13 6.31 10.46
CA GLU A 88 -6.00 5.87 11.55
C GLU A 88 -7.27 5.20 11.00
N VAL A 89 -7.91 5.79 9.97
CA VAL A 89 -9.07 5.20 9.31
C VAL A 89 -8.71 3.85 8.68
N PHE A 90 -7.57 3.77 8.01
CA PHE A 90 -7.06 2.52 7.42
C PHE A 90 -6.87 1.43 8.51
N GLU A 91 -6.12 1.74 9.57
CA GLU A 91 -5.86 0.79 10.65
C GLU A 91 -7.14 0.39 11.38
N LYS A 92 -8.06 1.31 11.60
CA LYS A 92 -9.33 1.04 12.26
C LYS A 92 -10.16 0.05 11.46
N VAL A 93 -10.22 0.19 10.14
CA VAL A 93 -10.94 -0.76 9.27
C VAL A 93 -10.20 -2.10 9.19
N LEU A 94 -8.86 -2.09 9.16
CA LEU A 94 -8.04 -3.30 9.11
C LEU A 94 -8.14 -4.13 10.40
N LYS A 95 -8.04 -3.46 11.56
CA LYS A 95 -8.13 -4.03 12.90
C LYS A 95 -9.57 -4.29 13.33
N SER A 96 -10.57 -3.75 12.62
CA SER A 96 -11.98 -4.02 12.91
C SER A 96 -12.25 -5.52 12.75
N THR A 97 -12.31 -6.22 13.89
CA THR A 97 -12.74 -7.61 14.00
C THR A 97 -14.26 -7.68 13.92
N GLY A 98 -14.83 -7.36 12.75
CA GLY A 98 -16.20 -7.68 12.35
C GLY A 98 -17.33 -7.33 13.33
N SER A 99 -17.97 -6.17 13.13
CA SER A 99 -19.43 -5.97 13.30
C SER A 99 -19.75 -4.54 12.88
N GLY A 100 -19.99 -4.34 11.58
CA GLY A 100 -20.29 -3.03 11.05
C GLY A 100 -21.03 -3.17 9.74
N HIS A 101 -22.33 -3.48 9.83
CA HIS A 101 -23.26 -3.41 8.72
C HIS A 101 -23.11 -2.03 8.05
N CYS A 102 -22.43 -1.94 6.92
CA CYS A 102 -22.63 -0.82 6.01
C CYS A 102 -23.97 -1.09 5.32
N LYS A 103 -25.05 -0.50 5.84
CA LYS A 103 -26.30 -0.41 5.09
C LYS A 103 -26.01 0.38 3.82
N HIS A 104 -26.22 -0.27 2.68
CA HIS A 104 -26.28 0.38 1.37
C HIS A 104 -27.52 1.28 1.32
#